data_AF-A0A356W0Z4-F1
#
_entry.id   AF-A0A356W0Z4-F1
#
_cell.length_a   1.000
_cell.length_b   1.000
_cell.length_c   1.000
_cell.angle_alpha   90.00
_cell.angle_beta   90.00
_cell.angle_gamma   90.00
#
_symmetry.space_group_name_H-M   'P 1'
#
loop_
_entity.id
_entity.type
_entity.pdbx_description
1 polymer ?
#
loop_
_entity_poly.entity_id
_entity_poly.type
_entity_poly.pdbx_seq_one_letter_code
_entity_poly.pdbx_strand_id
1 'polypeptide(L)' 'MQVNLSALETEQRNKNSENIDTMETEDILRVINREDKKVAGVVEGVIPQITKVVDEACRRIQRGGRIFYIGAGTS' A
#
# COMPACT_ATOMS: atom_id res chain seq x y z
N MET A 1 0.63 21.36 14.96
CA MET A 1 0.27 21.15 13.54
C MET A 1 -0.89 20.16 13.53
N GLN A 2 -2.08 20.56 13.07
CA GLN A 2 -3.24 19.68 13.04
C GLN A 2 -3.31 19.00 11.66
N VAL A 3 -3.30 17.67 11.62
CA VAL A 3 -3.41 16.91 10.37
C VAL A 3 -4.89 16.86 9.98
N ASN A 4 -5.20 17.26 8.75
CA ASN A 4 -6.55 17.11 8.22
C ASN A 4 -6.74 15.68 7.68
N LEU A 5 -7.32 14.81 8.50
CA LEU A 5 -7.55 13.40 8.14
C LEU A 5 -8.42 13.22 6.90
N SER A 6 -9.42 14.09 6.72
CA SER A 6 -10.35 13.98 5.57
C SER A 6 -9.69 14.20 4.21
N ALA A 7 -8.50 14.80 4.18
CA ALA A 7 -7.74 15.00 2.95
C ALA A 7 -6.81 13.82 2.60
N LEU A 8 -6.63 12.85 3.51
CA LEU A 8 -5.75 11.70 3.29
C LEU A 8 -6.48 10.62 2.50
N GLU A 9 -5.90 10.13 1.41
CA GLU A 9 -6.50 9.06 0.60
C GLU A 9 -6.77 7.79 1.41
N THR A 10 -5.91 7.46 2.37
CA THR A 10 -6.03 6.27 3.22
C THR A 10 -7.24 6.31 4.16
N GLU A 11 -7.76 7.50 4.46
CA GLU A 11 -8.91 7.70 5.34
C GLU A 11 -10.22 7.92 4.55
N GLN A 12 -10.16 7.92 3.21
CA GLN A 12 -11.35 8.07 2.37
C GLN A 12 -12.15 6.77 2.26
N ARG A 13 -13.46 6.89 2.10
CA ARG A 13 -14.33 5.74 1.82
C ARG A 13 -14.15 5.29 0.38
N ASN A 14 -14.03 3.97 0.18
CA ASN A 14 -14.05 3.38 -1.15
C ASN A 14 -15.51 3.26 -1.65
N LYS A 15 -15.80 3.90 -2.80
CA LYS A 15 -17.14 3.88 -3.41
C LYS A 15 -17.63 2.47 -3.75
N ASN A 16 -16.71 1.55 -4.06
CA ASN A 16 -17.04 0.17 -4.43
C ASN A 16 -17.50 -0.69 -3.23
N SER A 17 -17.38 -0.17 -2.00
CA SER A 17 -17.72 -0.89 -0.77
C SER A 17 -18.64 -0.07 0.13
N GLU A 18 -19.40 0.89 -0.41
CA GLU A 18 -20.27 1.77 0.38
C GLU A 18 -21.36 1.01 1.16
N ASN A 19 -21.82 -0.12 0.61
CA ASN A 19 -22.87 -0.99 1.14
C ASN A 19 -22.39 -2.41 1.46
N ILE A 20 -21.08 -2.59 1.70
CA ILE A 20 -20.42 -3.89 1.85
C ILE A 20 -21.01 -4.76 2.98
N ASP A 21 -21.59 -4.15 4.00
CA ASP A 21 -22.24 -4.77 5.16
C ASP A 21 -23.58 -5.45 4.82
N THR A 22 -24.15 -5.16 3.66
CA THR A 22 -25.44 -5.71 3.19
C THR A 22 -25.30 -6.65 1.98
N MET A 23 -24.08 -6.89 1.53
CA MET A 23 -23.79 -7.71 0.35
C MET A 23 -23.74 -9.20 0.71
N GLU A 24 -24.06 -10.04 -0.27
CA GLU A 24 -23.81 -11.47 -0.16
C GLU A 24 -22.31 -11.74 -0.02
N THR A 25 -21.96 -12.82 0.68
CA THR A 25 -20.55 -13.13 1.01
C THR A 25 -19.68 -13.25 -0.24
N GLU A 26 -20.20 -13.86 -1.31
CA GLU A 26 -19.47 -13.96 -2.57
C GLU A 26 -19.15 -12.59 -3.17
N ASP A 27 -20.09 -11.65 -3.12
CA ASP A 27 -19.90 -10.31 -3.67
C ASP A 27 -18.89 -9.49 -2.84
N ILE A 28 -18.90 -9.64 -1.51
CA ILE A 28 -17.87 -9.07 -0.62
C ILE A 28 -16.48 -9.54 -1.07
N LEU A 29 -16.30 -10.86 -1.24
CA LEU A 29 -15.03 -11.44 -1.68
C LEU A 29 -14.63 -10.95 -3.08
N ARG A 30 -15.59 -10.74 -3.98
CA ARG A 30 -15.34 -10.17 -5.31
C ARG A 30 -14.90 -8.71 -5.25
N VAL A 31 -15.46 -7.90 -4.35
CA VAL A 31 -15.02 -6.51 -4.12
C VAL A 31 -13.58 -6.49 -3.61
N ILE A 32 -13.25 -7.27 -2.58
CA ILE A 32 -11.90 -7.36 -2.01
C ILE A 32 -10.89 -7.76 -3.09
N ASN A 33 -11.14 -8.87 -3.79
CA ASN A 33 -10.25 -9.36 -4.86
C ASN A 33 -10.08 -8.35 -6.02
N ARG A 34 -11.10 -7.53 -6.31
CA ARG A 34 -11.00 -6.48 -7.34
C ARG A 34 -10.08 -5.35 -6.88
N GLU A 35 -10.14 -4.95 -5.62
CA GLU A 35 -9.26 -3.93 -5.06
C GLU A 35 -7.82 -4.44 -4.94
N ASP A 36 -7.62 -5.69 -4.49
CA ASP A 36 -6.29 -6.30 -4.37
C ASP A 36 -5.54 -6.33 -5.71
N LYS A 37 -6.24 -6.60 -6.81
CA LYS A 37 -5.66 -6.59 -8.16
C LYS A 37 -5.09 -5.25 -8.59
N LYS A 38 -5.53 -4.14 -8.00
CA LYS A 38 -5.00 -2.81 -8.32
C LYS A 38 -3.58 -2.62 -7.80
N VAL A 39 -3.21 -3.30 -6.71
CA VAL A 39 -1.93 -3.12 -6.03
C VAL A 39 -0.76 -3.40 -6.97
N ALA A 40 -0.79 -4.54 -7.68
CA ALA A 40 0.31 -4.94 -8.55
C ALA A 40 0.59 -3.90 -9.66
N GLY A 41 -0.45 -3.36 -10.30
CA GLY A 41 -0.31 -2.36 -11.35
C GLY A 41 0.26 -1.02 -10.83
N VAL A 42 -0.10 -0.62 -9.61
CA VAL A 42 0.50 0.58 -8.98
C VAL A 42 1.96 0.35 -8.65
N VAL A 43 2.31 -0.83 -8.12
CA VAL A 43 3.69 -1.23 -7.84
C VAL A 43 4.54 -1.21 -9.11
N GLU A 44 4.02 -1.73 -10.22
CA GLU A 44 4.66 -1.69 -11.54
C GLU A 44 5.05 -0.25 -11.93
N GLY A 45 4.13 0.70 -11.74
CA GLY A 45 4.37 2.12 -12.04
C GLY A 45 5.47 2.79 -11.21
N VAL A 46 5.81 2.24 -10.03
CA VAL A 46 6.86 2.78 -9.15
C VAL A 46 8.14 1.94 -9.13
N ILE A 47 8.26 0.94 -10.01
CA ILE A 47 9.50 0.15 -10.18
C ILE A 47 10.74 1.05 -10.30
N PRO A 48 10.77 2.15 -11.08
CA PRO A 48 11.97 2.99 -11.20
C PRO A 48 12.46 3.57 -9.86
N GLN A 49 11.54 3.89 -8.94
CA GLN A 49 11.85 4.38 -7.60
C GLN A 49 12.33 3.25 -6.70
N ILE A 50 11.67 2.08 -6.76
CA ILE A 50 12.08 0.88 -6.04
C ILE A 50 13.50 0.46 -6.46
N THR A 51 13.82 0.48 -7.75
CA THR A 51 15.16 0.18 -8.27
C THR A 51 16.23 1.06 -7.61
N LYS A 52 16.00 2.38 -7.52
CA LYS A 52 16.97 3.30 -6.88
C LYS A 52 17.21 2.94 -5.42
N VAL A 53 16.15 2.59 -4.69
CA VAL A 53 16.25 2.19 -3.27
C VAL A 53 17.02 0.88 -3.15
N VAL A 54 16.69 -0.11 -3.98
CA VAL A 54 17.35 -1.44 -3.99
C VAL A 54 18.83 -1.31 -4.34
N ASP A 55 19.20 -0.52 -5.35
CA ASP A 55 20.60 -0.34 -5.74
C ASP A 55 21.44 0.27 -4.62
N GLU A 56 20.92 1.31 -3.95
CA GLU A 56 21.60 1.95 -2.83
C GLU A 56 21.65 1.06 -1.58
N ALA A 57 20.55 0.35 -1.29
CA ALA A 57 20.47 -0.65 -0.24
C ALA A 57 21.55 -1.73 -0.43
N CYS A 58 21.63 -2.32 -1.61
CA CYS A 58 22.65 -3.31 -1.97
C CYS A 58 24.07 -2.77 -1.78
N ARG A 59 24.36 -1.56 -2.29
CA ARG A 59 25.66 -0.90 -2.14
C ARG A 59 26.06 -0.73 -0.68
N ARG A 60 25.12 -0.32 0.18
CA ARG A 60 25.36 -0.13 1.62
C ARG A 60 25.58 -1.44 2.34
N ILE A 61 24.75 -2.45 2.08
CA ILE A 61 24.89 -3.78 2.68
C ILE A 61 26.25 -4.39 2.32
N GLN A 62 26.68 -4.31 1.06
CA GLN A 62 27.99 -4.82 0.61
C GLN A 62 29.19 -4.17 1.32
N ARG A 63 29.01 -2.96 1.86
CA ARG A 63 30.03 -2.23 2.64
C ARG A 63 29.90 -2.45 4.15
N GLY A 64 29.14 -3.44 4.60
CA GLY A 64 28.89 -3.73 6.01
C GLY A 64 27.80 -2.87 6.65
N GLY A 65 27.02 -2.14 5.86
CA GLY A 65 25.88 -1.35 6.32
C GLY A 65 24.66 -2.19 6.69
N ARG A 66 23.61 -1.53 7.21
CA ARG A 66 22.35 -2.15 7.66
C ARG A 66 21.16 -1.39 7.08
N ILE A 67 20.05 -2.10 6.90
CA ILE A 67 18.74 -1.52 6.59
C ILE A 67 17.86 -1.67 7.84
N PHE A 68 17.13 -0.62 8.17
CA PHE A 68 16.18 -0.62 9.27
C PHE A 68 14.79 -0.34 8.71
N TYR A 69 13.85 -1.23 8.99
CA TYR A 69 12.42 -0.96 8.83
C TYR A 69 11.86 -0.56 10.19
N ILE A 70 11.13 0.56 10.23
CA ILE A 70 10.59 1.14 11.45
C ILE A 70 9.14 1.53 11.13
N GLY A 71 8.20 1.07 11.96
CA GLY A 71 6.78 1.28 11.76
C GLY A 71 5.99 0.99 13.03
N ALA A 72 4.68 1.29 12.99
CA ALA A 72 3.74 1.00 14.05
C ALA A 72 2.53 0.24 13.49
N GLY A 73 2.02 -0.74 14.24
CA GLY A 73 0.91 -1.57 13.76
C GLY A 73 1.28 -2.37 12.50
N THR A 74 0.36 -2.45 11.54
CA THR A 74 0.49 -3.21 10.27
C THR A 74 1.46 -2.60 9.24
N SER A 75 2.28 -1.62 9.64
CA SER A 75 3.28 -0.99 8.75
C SER A 75 4.41 -1.95 8.34
#